data_AF-A0A5B1C9F0-F1
#
_entry.id   AF-A0A5B1C9F0-F1
#
_cell.length_a   1.000
_cell.length_b   1.000
_cell.length_c   1.000
_cell.angle_alpha   90.00
_cell.angle_beta   90.00
_cell.angle_gamma   90.00
#
_symmetry.space_group_name_H-M   'P 1'
#
loop_
_entity.id
_entity.type
_entity.pdbx_description
1 polymer ?
#
loop_
_entity_poly.entity_id
_entity_poly.type
_entity_poly.pdbx_seq_one_letter_code
_entity_poly.pdbx_strand_id
1 'polypeptide(L)'
;MIKKTKTRTKTIAEVTPSKGWTFLTNHAHVLIVLHAEPDLVLREVAIRVGITERAVQRIVQDLEEQGFVHRQKVGRKNSYKVQTKEALRHPIESHRKIGDLLNLITG
;
A
#
# COMPACT_ATOMS: atom_id res chain seq x y z
N MET A 1 -33.64 8.01 -19.84
CA MET A 1 -33.94 8.15 -18.40
C MET A 1 -33.03 7.21 -17.63
N ILE A 2 -31.96 7.74 -17.03
CA ILE A 2 -30.79 6.99 -16.53
C ILE A 2 -31.07 6.53 -15.10
N LYS A 3 -31.11 5.21 -14.86
CA LYS A 3 -31.13 4.62 -13.51
C LYS A 3 -29.73 4.80 -12.90
N LYS A 4 -29.56 5.81 -12.04
CA LYS A 4 -28.32 5.99 -11.25
C LYS A 4 -28.34 5.02 -10.07
N THR A 5 -27.56 3.95 -10.16
CA THR A 5 -27.28 3.01 -9.07
C THR A 5 -26.36 3.67 -8.04
N LYS A 6 -26.84 3.74 -6.79
CA LYS A 6 -26.19 4.38 -5.65
C LYS A 6 -25.12 3.44 -5.09
N THR A 7 -23.85 3.70 -5.40
CA THR A 7 -22.69 2.99 -4.83
C THR A 7 -22.67 3.19 -3.32
N ARG A 8 -22.70 2.08 -2.56
CA ARG A 8 -22.63 2.06 -1.10
C ARG A 8 -21.22 2.48 -0.66
N THR A 9 -21.08 3.71 -0.17
CA THR A 9 -19.88 4.18 0.53
C THR A 9 -19.80 3.46 1.87
N LYS A 10 -18.86 2.54 2.03
CA LYS A 10 -18.54 1.94 3.33
C LYS A 10 -17.85 3.01 4.17
N THR A 11 -18.52 3.48 5.22
CA THR A 11 -17.99 4.41 6.21
C THR A 11 -16.69 3.85 6.76
N ILE A 12 -15.57 4.48 6.41
CA ILE A 12 -14.31 4.30 7.12
C ILE A 12 -14.51 4.87 8.52
N ALA A 13 -14.69 3.99 9.50
CA ALA A 13 -14.61 4.40 10.91
C ALA A 13 -13.24 5.07 11.11
N GLU A 14 -13.19 6.13 11.91
CA GLU A 14 -11.96 6.84 12.29
C GLU A 14 -11.00 5.87 13.01
N VAL A 15 -10.20 5.13 12.24
CA VAL A 15 -9.08 4.38 12.77
C VAL A 15 -7.94 5.37 12.89
N THR A 16 -7.89 6.10 14.00
CA THR A 16 -6.64 6.75 14.40
C THR A 16 -5.63 5.62 14.63
N PRO A 17 -4.49 5.60 13.92
CA PRO A 17 -3.49 4.56 14.11
C PRO A 17 -3.04 4.59 15.55
N SER A 18 -3.25 3.48 16.26
CA SER A 18 -2.81 3.32 17.64
C SER A 18 -1.30 3.52 17.67
N LYS A 19 -0.82 4.48 18.46
CA LYS A 19 0.61 4.80 18.63
C LYS A 19 1.40 3.72 19.40
N GLY A 20 0.96 2.46 19.29
CA GLY A 20 1.52 1.29 19.95
C GLY A 20 2.31 0.40 19.00
N TRP A 21 2.86 -0.68 19.54
CA TRP A 21 3.63 -1.66 18.78
C TRP A 21 2.75 -2.39 17.76
N THR A 22 3.18 -2.43 16.49
CA THR A 22 2.57 -3.20 15.41
C THR A 22 3.51 -4.33 15.00
N PHE A 23 2.94 -5.46 14.58
CA PHE A 23 3.73 -6.59 14.10
C PHE A 23 4.40 -6.29 12.75
N LEU A 24 3.66 -5.66 11.83
CA LEU A 24 4.16 -5.28 10.51
C LEU A 24 4.86 -3.92 10.56
N THR A 25 5.86 -3.77 9.69
CA THR A 25 6.59 -2.50 9.53
C THR A 25 5.77 -1.49 8.72
N ASN A 26 6.13 -0.21 8.82
CA ASN A 26 5.55 0.83 7.96
C ASN A 26 5.74 0.53 6.47
N HIS A 27 6.84 -0.12 6.07
CA HIS A 27 7.07 -0.55 4.69
C HIS A 27 5.99 -1.55 4.23
N ALA A 28 5.72 -2.56 5.07
CA ALA A 28 4.68 -3.53 4.78
C ALA A 28 3.29 -2.86 4.72
N HIS A 29 2.97 -1.97 5.65
CA HIS A 29 1.71 -1.25 5.65
C HIS A 29 1.51 -0.38 4.40
N VAL A 30 2.53 0.38 3.98
CA VAL A 30 2.48 1.17 2.74
C VAL A 30 2.28 0.26 1.53
N LEU A 31 3.02 -0.85 1.46
CA LEU A 31 2.91 -1.80 0.35
C LEU A 31 1.49 -2.39 0.24
N ILE A 32 0.90 -2.79 1.36
CA ILE A 32 -0.47 -3.33 1.42
C ILE A 32 -1.47 -2.29 0.91
N VAL A 33 -1.36 -1.04 1.36
CA VAL A 33 -2.27 0.04 0.94
C VAL A 33 -2.15 0.30 -0.57
N LEU A 34 -0.93 0.37 -1.10
CA LEU A 34 -0.70 0.57 -2.53
C LEU A 34 -1.14 -0.63 -3.37
N HIS A 35 -1.03 -1.85 -2.84
CA HIS A 35 -1.53 -3.05 -3.52
C HIS A 35 -3.06 -3.01 -3.64
N ALA A 36 -3.76 -2.63 -2.57
CA ALA A 36 -5.22 -2.55 -2.55
C ALA A 36 -5.77 -1.39 -3.40
N GLU A 37 -5.12 -0.22 -3.34
CA GLU A 37 -5.54 0.98 -4.07
C GLU A 37 -4.33 1.65 -4.79
N PRO A 38 -3.98 1.19 -6.02
CA PRO A 38 -2.81 1.66 -6.77
C PRO A 38 -2.80 3.16 -7.09
N ASP A 39 -3.98 3.77 -7.24
CA ASP A 39 -4.13 5.17 -7.66
C ASP A 39 -4.26 6.15 -6.48
N LEU A 40 -4.02 5.67 -5.26
CA LEU A 40 -4.10 6.51 -4.07
C LEU A 40 -3.01 7.57 -4.07
N VAL A 41 -3.37 8.80 -3.68
CA VAL A 41 -2.37 9.84 -3.45
C VAL A 41 -1.59 9.53 -2.17
N LEU A 42 -0.27 9.77 -2.18
CA LEU A 42 0.60 9.42 -1.04
C LEU A 42 0.18 10.07 0.29
N ARG A 43 -0.46 11.24 0.23
CA ARG A 43 -1.06 11.89 1.39
C ARG A 43 -2.13 11.01 2.07
N GLU A 44 -3.00 10.37 1.30
CA GLU A 44 -4.02 9.48 1.87
C GLU A 44 -3.41 8.17 2.37
N VAL A 45 -2.33 7.70 1.73
CA VAL A 45 -1.55 6.56 2.23
C VAL A 45 -0.99 6.88 3.61
N ALA A 46 -0.44 8.08 3.79
CA ALA A 46 0.13 8.54 5.06
C ALA A 46 -0.91 8.56 6.18
N ILE A 47 -2.11 9.07 5.89
CA ILE A 47 -3.23 9.11 6.83
C ILE A 47 -3.66 7.69 7.23
N ARG A 48 -3.80 6.77 6.26
CA ARG A 48 -4.21 5.38 6.54
C ARG A 48 -3.17 4.58 7.31
N VAL A 49 -1.88 4.79 7.02
CA VAL A 49 -0.78 4.09 7.70
C VAL A 49 -0.46 4.72 9.06
N GLY A 50 -0.74 6.01 9.25
CA GLY A 50 -0.45 6.72 10.50
C GLY A 50 0.94 7.31 10.60
N ILE A 51 1.52 7.67 9.46
CA ILE A 51 2.85 8.24 9.38
C ILE A 51 2.81 9.57 8.63
N THR A 52 3.94 10.28 8.60
CA THR A 52 4.02 11.54 7.86
C THR A 52 4.07 11.30 6.35
N GLU A 53 3.61 12.26 5.56
CA GLU A 53 3.68 12.17 4.10
C GLU A 53 5.13 12.01 3.61
N ARG A 54 6.07 12.71 4.24
CA ARG A 54 7.51 12.56 3.96
C ARG A 54 8.00 11.14 4.25
N ALA A 55 7.50 10.49 5.30
CA ALA A 55 7.86 9.11 5.60
C ALA A 55 7.33 8.15 4.53
N VAL A 56 6.09 8.34 4.07
CA VAL A 56 5.56 7.56 2.93
C VAL A 56 6.39 7.77 1.68
N GLN A 57 6.74 9.01 1.34
CA GLN A 57 7.54 9.29 0.14
C GLN A 57 8.90 8.58 0.17
N ARG A 58 9.58 8.57 1.32
CA ARG A 58 10.83 7.81 1.52
C ARG A 58 10.62 6.31 1.37
N ILE A 59 9.61 5.76 2.05
CA ILE A 59 9.29 4.33 1.97
C ILE A 59 8.98 3.92 0.52
N VAL A 60 8.23 4.73 -0.22
CA VAL A 60 7.91 4.44 -1.63
C VAL A 60 9.17 4.48 -2.49
N GLN A 61 10.06 5.44 -2.26
CA GLN A 61 11.36 5.49 -2.93
C GLN A 61 12.20 4.23 -2.60
N ASP A 62 12.29 3.84 -1.33
CA ASP A 62 13.01 2.63 -0.93
C ASP A 62 12.42 1.39 -1.62
N LEU A 63 11.08 1.27 -1.66
CA LEU A 63 10.39 0.18 -2.34
C LEU A 63 10.61 0.17 -3.86
N GLU A 64 10.74 1.34 -4.49
CA GLU A 64 11.07 1.47 -5.92
C GLU A 64 12.51 1.06 -6.20
N GLU A 65 13.47 1.54 -5.41
CA GLU A 65 14.89 1.20 -5.52
C GLU A 65 15.12 -0.30 -5.33
N GLN A 66 14.34 -0.94 -4.45
CA GLN A 66 14.41 -2.38 -4.24
C GLN A 66 13.55 -3.20 -5.22
N GLY A 67 12.82 -2.57 -6.14
CA GLY A 67 12.04 -3.23 -7.19
C GLY A 67 10.67 -3.77 -6.75
N PHE A 68 10.22 -3.49 -5.51
CA PHE A 68 8.92 -3.94 -5.01
C PHE A 68 7.75 -3.11 -5.54
N VAL A 69 7.99 -1.85 -5.90
CA VAL A 69 6.97 -0.93 -6.44
C VAL A 69 7.48 -0.30 -7.72
N HIS A 70 6.58 -0.14 -8.70
CA HIS A 70 6.83 0.65 -9.88
C HIS A 70 5.81 1.78 -9.98
N ARG A 71 6.28 3.03 -10.04
CA ARG A 71 5.42 4.20 -10.24
C ARG A 71 5.28 4.52 -11.71
N GLN A 72 4.03 4.62 -12.14
CA GLN A 72 3.67 5.04 -13.48
C GLN A 72 2.86 6.33 -13.40
N LYS A 73 3.21 7.33 -14.22
CA LYS A 73 2.43 8.55 -14.34
C LYS A 73 1.25 8.33 -15.29
N VAL A 74 0.03 8.49 -14.79
CA VAL A 74 -1.22 8.37 -15.56
C VAL A 74 -1.91 9.74 -15.54
N GLY A 75 -1.66 10.54 -16.58
CA GLY A 75 -2.13 11.92 -16.69
C GLY A 75 -1.56 12.80 -15.57
N ARG A 76 -2.44 13.28 -14.67
CA ARG A 76 -2.07 14.13 -13.52
C ARG A 76 -1.80 13.35 -12.23
N LYS A 77 -2.01 12.03 -12.23
CA LYS A 77 -1.86 11.18 -11.04
C LYS A 77 -0.72 10.20 -11.22
N ASN A 78 -0.17 9.76 -10.10
CA ASN A 78 0.70 8.59 -10.06
C ASN A 78 -0.17 7.35 -9.78
N SER A 79 0.18 6.25 -10.42
CA SER A 79 -0.34 4.91 -10.15
C SER A 79 0.83 4.02 -9.73
N TYR A 80 0.65 3.23 -8.68
CA TYR A 80 1.71 2.43 -8.06
C TYR A 80 1.42 0.94 -8.26
N LYS A 81 2.29 0.26 -9.01
CA LYS A 81 2.18 -1.18 -9.26
C LYS A 81 3.13 -1.95 -8.35
N VAL A 82 2.56 -2.75 -7.44
CA VAL A 82 3.32 -3.65 -6.58
C VAL A 82 3.77 -4.89 -7.37
N GLN A 83 5.06 -5.22 -7.29
CA GLN A 83 5.63 -6.41 -7.92
C GLN A 83 5.46 -7.63 -7.02
N THR A 84 4.30 -8.28 -7.10
CA THR A 84 3.93 -9.41 -6.24
C THR A 84 4.80 -10.67 -6.41
N LYS A 85 5.61 -10.73 -7.47
CA LYS A 85 6.47 -11.87 -7.78
C LYS A 85 7.85 -11.80 -7.14
N GLU A 86 8.23 -10.63 -6.60
CA GLU A 86 9.52 -10.44 -5.95
C GLU A 86 9.61 -11.28 -4.67
N ALA A 87 10.74 -11.96 -4.48
CA ALA A 87 11.01 -12.74 -3.29
C ALA A 87 11.22 -11.83 -2.07
N LEU A 88 10.84 -12.30 -0.89
CA LEU A 88 11.23 -11.64 0.35
C LEU A 88 12.76 -11.78 0.50
N ARG A 89 13.46 -10.64 0.58
CA ARG A 89 14.94 -10.62 0.54
C ARG A 89 15.62 -11.30 1.72
N HIS A 90 14.89 -11.55 2.81
CA HIS A 90 15.46 -12.16 3.99
C HIS A 90 15.71 -13.66 3.76
N PRO A 91 16.89 -14.23 4.06
CA PRO A 91 17.22 -15.63 3.79
C PRO A 91 16.18 -16.63 4.31
N ILE A 92 15.64 -16.36 5.50
CA ILE A 92 14.60 -17.18 6.15
C ILE A 92 13.30 -17.23 5.34
N GLU A 93 12.97 -16.14 4.64
CA GLU A 93 11.69 -15.95 3.95
C GLU A 93 11.83 -15.93 2.43
N SER A 94 13.04 -16.13 1.91
CA SER A 94 13.37 -16.11 0.47
C SER A 94 12.60 -17.11 -0.38
N HIS A 95 12.05 -18.14 0.26
CA HIS A 95 11.14 -19.12 -0.35
C HIS A 95 9.72 -18.58 -0.58
N ARG A 96 9.38 -17.41 -0.05
CA ARG A 96 8.09 -16.73 -0.19
C ARG A 96 8.20 -15.46 -1.02
N LYS A 97 7.13 -15.17 -1.73
CA LYS A 97 7.01 -13.95 -2.51
C LYS A 97 6.26 -12.90 -1.69
N ILE A 98 6.52 -11.64 -1.99
CA ILE A 98 5.77 -10.53 -1.38
C ILE A 98 4.26 -10.64 -1.66
N GLY A 99 3.89 -11.22 -2.81
CA GLY A 99 2.50 -11.55 -3.14
C GLY A 99 1.83 -12.53 -2.18
N ASP A 100 2.59 -13.47 -1.59
CA ASP A 100 2.03 -14.41 -0.61
C ASP A 100 1.62 -13.68 0.67
N LEU A 101 2.46 -12.76 1.15
CA LEU A 101 2.14 -11.90 2.29
C LEU A 101 0.92 -11.01 1.99
N LEU A 102 0.87 -10.42 0.80
CA LEU A 102 -0.24 -9.55 0.41
C LEU A 102 -1.56 -10.33 0.38
N ASN A 103 -1.59 -11.49 -0.27
CA ASN A 103 -2.77 -12.35 -0.33
C ASN A 103 -3.26 -12.79 1.06
N LEU A 104 -2.34 -13.11 1.98
CA LEU A 104 -2.70 -13.47 3.37
C LEU A 104 -3.46 -12.37 4.10
N ILE A 105 -3.21 -11.10 3.76
CA ILE A 105 -3.79 -9.94 4.43
C ILE A 105 -5.03 -9.42 3.71
N THR A 106 -5.05 -9.45 2.38
CA THR A 106 -6.14 -8.86 1.58
C THR A 106 -7.28 -9.83 1.26
N GLY A 107 -7.04 -11.15 1.32
CA GLY A 107 -8.04 -12.18 1.02
C GLY A 107 -8.18 -12.48 -0.47
#